data_AF-A0A416Z8F4-F1
#
_entry.id   AF-A0A416Z8F4-F1
#
_cell.length_a   1.000
_cell.length_b   1.000
_cell.length_c   1.000
_cell.angle_alpha   90.00
_cell.angle_beta   90.00
_cell.angle_gamma   90.00
#
_symmetry.space_group_name_H-M   'P 1'
#
loop_
_entity.id
_entity.type
_entity.pdbx_description
1 polymer ?
#
loop_
_entity_poly.entity_id
_entity_poly.type
_entity_poly.pdbx_seq_one_letter_code
_entity_poly.pdbx_strand_id
1 'polypeptide(L)'
;MGKALSTLTGERLKTMLSDLSMKASGAKSVLIQRLVEEADEHRVRQLFPNPVYALTEKGAELLRANQSVLADMWIDCEKAIEQGKNVAPEFKKPDTKK
;
A
#
# COMPACT_ATOMS: atom_id res chain seq x y z
N MET A 1 -12.79 -10.68 3.31
CA MET A 1 -13.10 -10.26 1.92
C MET A 1 -14.33 -9.34 1.81
N GLY A 2 -15.45 -9.64 2.48
CA GLY A 2 -16.71 -8.86 2.34
C GLY A 2 -16.63 -7.34 2.60
N LYS A 3 -15.82 -6.89 3.58
CA LYS A 3 -15.61 -5.45 3.81
C LYS A 3 -14.97 -4.74 2.63
N ALA A 4 -13.97 -5.34 1.99
CA ALA A 4 -13.34 -4.77 0.80
C ALA A 4 -14.32 -4.74 -0.39
N LEU A 5 -15.08 -5.81 -0.62
CA LEU A 5 -16.11 -5.84 -1.67
C LEU A 5 -17.18 -4.75 -1.51
N SER A 6 -17.46 -4.36 -0.26
CA SER A 6 -18.43 -3.30 0.03
C SER A 6 -18.01 -1.90 -0.44
N THR A 7 -16.70 -1.65 -0.65
CA THR A 7 -16.20 -0.37 -1.17
C THR A 7 -16.36 -0.23 -2.68
N LEU A 8 -16.57 -1.34 -3.40
CA LEU A 8 -16.76 -1.34 -4.85
C LEU A 8 -18.17 -0.88 -5.25
N THR A 9 -18.29 -0.32 -6.46
CA THR A 9 -19.60 0.04 -7.01
C THR A 9 -20.39 -1.20 -7.41
N GLY A 10 -21.72 -1.06 -7.51
CA GLY A 10 -22.58 -2.14 -7.98
C GLY A 10 -22.19 -2.64 -9.37
N GLU A 11 -21.84 -1.74 -10.29
CA GLU A 11 -21.34 -2.09 -11.63
C GLU A 11 -20.05 -2.89 -11.57
N ARG A 12 -19.06 -2.47 -10.76
CA ARG A 12 -17.81 -3.22 -10.64
C ARG A 12 -18.05 -4.65 -10.14
N LEU A 13 -18.94 -4.81 -9.16
CA LEU A 13 -19.31 -6.14 -8.65
C LEU A 13 -19.99 -6.99 -9.73
N LYS A 14 -20.83 -6.40 -10.58
CA LYS A 14 -21.45 -7.09 -11.72
C LYS A 14 -20.41 -7.53 -12.74
N THR A 15 -19.47 -6.66 -13.10
CA THR A 15 -18.37 -7.00 -14.03
C THR A 15 -17.55 -8.17 -13.47
N MET A 16 -17.15 -8.12 -12.20
CA MET A 16 -16.40 -9.22 -11.58
C MET A 16 -17.18 -10.54 -11.61
N LEU A 17 -18.49 -10.51 -11.35
CA LEU A 17 -19.32 -11.71 -11.44
C LEU A 17 -19.44 -12.23 -12.88
N SER A 18 -19.57 -11.35 -13.87
CA SER A 18 -19.57 -11.72 -15.28
C SER A 18 -18.25 -12.35 -15.72
N ASP A 19 -17.10 -11.80 -15.30
CA ASP A 19 -15.77 -12.34 -15.59
C ASP A 19 -15.58 -13.75 -14.97
N LEU A 20 -16.28 -14.01 -13.85
CA LEU A 20 -16.33 -15.32 -13.21
C LEU A 20 -17.39 -16.27 -13.82
N SER A 21 -18.12 -15.83 -14.85
CA SER A 21 -19.25 -16.54 -15.45
C SER A 21 -20.38 -16.84 -14.44
N MET A 22 -20.61 -15.92 -13.51
CA MET A 22 -21.62 -16.00 -12.47
C MET A 22 -22.78 -15.02 -12.72
N LYS A 23 -23.92 -15.25 -12.05
CA LYS A 23 -25.09 -14.37 -12.15
C LYS A 23 -24.77 -12.97 -11.61
N ALA A 24 -24.87 -11.96 -12.46
CA ALA A 24 -24.56 -10.56 -12.14
C ALA A 24 -25.82 -9.70 -11.85
N SER A 25 -26.95 -10.30 -11.50
CA SER A 25 -28.19 -9.59 -11.17
C SER A 25 -28.51 -9.61 -9.67
N GLY A 26 -29.19 -8.55 -9.22
CA GLY A 26 -29.62 -8.36 -7.84
C GLY A 26 -29.12 -7.06 -7.20
N ALA A 27 -29.48 -6.86 -5.93
CA ALA A 27 -28.98 -5.78 -5.09
C ALA A 27 -27.49 -5.96 -4.77
N LYS A 28 -26.81 -4.87 -4.42
CA LYS A 28 -25.37 -4.87 -4.12
C LYS A 28 -24.99 -5.90 -3.04
N SER A 29 -25.80 -6.05 -2.00
CA SER A 29 -25.59 -7.06 -0.94
C SER A 29 -25.57 -8.49 -1.48
N VAL A 30 -26.48 -8.82 -2.40
CA VAL A 30 -26.58 -10.14 -3.04
C VAL A 30 -25.37 -10.41 -3.93
N LEU A 31 -24.89 -9.39 -4.66
CA LEU A 31 -23.68 -9.51 -5.48
C LEU A 31 -22.44 -9.77 -4.61
N ILE A 32 -22.33 -9.08 -3.47
CA ILE A 32 -21.24 -9.27 -2.51
C ILE A 32 -21.32 -10.67 -1.88
N GLN A 33 -22.50 -11.09 -1.44
CA GLN A 33 -22.71 -12.41 -0.85
C GLN A 33 -22.27 -13.52 -1.82
N ARG A 34 -22.68 -13.43 -3.09
CA ARG A 34 -22.28 -14.37 -4.13
C ARG A 34 -20.75 -14.44 -4.32
N LEU A 35 -20.07 -13.30 -4.32
CA LEU A 35 -18.60 -13.26 -4.41
C LEU A 35 -17.89 -13.79 -3.15
N VAL A 36 -18.56 -13.81 -2.00
CA VAL A 36 -17.98 -14.30 -0.73
C VAL A 36 -18.26 -15.79 -0.52
N GLU A 37 -19.45 -16.26 -0.89
CA GLU A 37 -19.93 -17.60 -0.53
C GLU A 37 -19.84 -18.61 -1.68
N GLU A 38 -19.97 -18.15 -2.93
CA GLU A 38 -20.08 -19.03 -4.11
C GLU A 38 -18.85 -18.99 -5.02
N ALA A 39 -18.10 -17.88 -5.01
CA ALA A 39 -16.97 -17.68 -5.93
C ALA A 39 -15.65 -18.26 -5.37
N ASP A 40 -14.80 -18.74 -6.27
CA ASP A 40 -13.43 -19.14 -5.92
C ASP A 40 -12.63 -17.93 -5.39
N GLU A 41 -12.14 -18.02 -4.16
CA GLU A 41 -11.48 -16.92 -3.47
C GLU A 41 -10.22 -16.44 -4.22
N HIS A 42 -9.45 -17.35 -4.81
CA HIS A 42 -8.23 -16.98 -5.55
C HIS A 42 -8.57 -16.19 -6.80
N ARG A 43 -9.59 -16.60 -7.55
CA ARG A 43 -10.06 -15.87 -8.74
C ARG A 43 -10.65 -14.51 -8.36
N VAL A 44 -11.42 -14.42 -7.27
CA VAL A 44 -11.94 -13.14 -6.78
C VAL A 44 -10.79 -12.19 -6.38
N ARG A 45 -9.76 -12.71 -5.71
CA ARG A 45 -8.55 -11.95 -5.35
C ARG A 45 -7.78 -11.42 -6.56
N GLN A 46 -7.75 -12.15 -7.69
CA GLN A 46 -7.13 -11.67 -8.93
C GLN A 46 -7.93 -10.54 -9.61
N LEU A 47 -9.26 -10.57 -9.50
CA LEU A 47 -10.14 -9.53 -10.03
C LEU A 47 -10.24 -8.31 -9.12
N PHE A 48 -9.86 -8.49 -7.86
CA PHE A 48 -9.69 -7.42 -6.91
C PHE A 48 -8.44 -6.63 -7.31
N PRO A 49 -8.53 -5.30 -7.54
CA PRO A 49 -7.32 -4.50 -7.64
C PRO A 49 -6.62 -4.61 -6.30
N ASN A 50 -5.48 -5.30 -6.26
CA ASN A 50 -4.66 -5.40 -5.08
C ASN A 50 -4.19 -3.98 -4.77
N PRO A 51 -4.62 -3.35 -3.66
CA PRO A 51 -4.09 -2.06 -3.27
C PRO A 51 -2.75 -2.33 -2.58
N VAL A 52 -1.80 -2.91 -3.31
CA VAL A 52 -0.41 -2.68 -2.98
C VAL A 52 -0.29 -1.19 -3.21
N TYR A 53 -0.16 -0.41 -2.13
CA TYR A 53 0.19 1.00 -2.23
C TYR A 53 1.50 1.05 -3.03
N ALA A 54 1.36 1.26 -4.33
CA ALA A 54 2.48 1.39 -5.22
C ALA A 54 3.02 2.80 -5.03
N LEU A 55 4.34 2.91 -4.90
CA LEU A 55 4.99 4.21 -4.98
C LEU A 55 4.60 4.84 -6.32
N THR A 56 4.18 6.11 -6.26
CA THR A 56 4.10 6.91 -7.48
C THR A 56 5.50 7.00 -8.09
N GLU A 57 5.60 7.21 -9.40
CA GLU A 57 6.89 7.35 -10.08
C GLU A 57 7.77 8.41 -9.40
N LYS A 58 7.18 9.54 -9.03
CA LYS A 58 7.82 10.61 -8.25
C LYS A 58 8.30 10.15 -6.86
N GLY A 59 7.52 9.30 -6.18
CA GLY A 59 7.93 8.71 -4.90
C GLY A 59 9.11 7.75 -5.07
N ALA A 60 9.11 6.94 -6.12
CA ALA A 60 10.21 6.05 -6.44
C ALA A 60 11.47 6.81 -6.86
N GLU A 61 11.34 7.88 -7.64
CA GLU A 61 12.44 8.80 -7.99
C GLU A 61 13.04 9.47 -6.76
N LEU A 62 12.21 9.96 -5.84
CA LEU A 62 12.68 10.57 -4.60
C LEU A 62 13.49 9.57 -3.78
N LEU A 63 13.06 8.31 -3.68
CA LEU A 63 13.82 7.27 -2.99
C LEU A 63 15.13 6.94 -3.71
N ARG A 64 15.13 6.84 -5.05
CA ARG A 64 16.36 6.61 -5.83
C ARG A 64 17.36 7.76 -5.71
N ALA A 65 16.90 9.00 -5.78
CA ALA A 65 17.74 10.19 -5.66
C ALA A 65 18.38 10.32 -4.27
N ASN A 66 17.68 9.86 -3.23
CA ASN A 66 18.20 9.87 -1.86
C ASN A 66 19.00 8.61 -1.52
N GLN A 67 19.08 7.61 -2.40
CA GLN A 67 19.73 6.34 -2.12
C GLN A 67 21.25 6.49 -1.99
N SER A 68 21.87 7.38 -2.79
CA SER A 68 23.29 7.73 -2.65
C SER A 68 23.54 8.52 -1.37
N VAL A 69 22.69 9.51 -1.06
CA VAL A 69 22.79 10.32 0.16
C VAL A 69 22.72 9.45 1.41
N LEU A 70 21.81 8.48 1.45
CA LEU A 70 21.70 7.55 2.56
C LEU A 70 22.90 6.59 2.65
N ALA A 71 23.47 6.17 1.52
CA ALA A 71 24.66 5.33 1.50
C ALA A 71 25.91 6.09 2.01
N ASP A 72 26.09 7.34 1.57
CA ASP A 72 27.17 8.20 2.03
C ASP A 72 27.03 8.52 3.52
N MET A 73 25.82 8.83 3.99
CA MET A 73 25.52 9.02 5.42
C MET A 73 25.80 7.77 6.25
N TRP A 74 25.55 6.57 5.71
CA TRP A 74 25.83 5.32 6.41
C TRP A 74 27.34 5.11 6.61
N ILE A 75 28.13 5.32 5.54
CA ILE A 75 29.60 5.22 5.59
C ILE A 75 30.19 6.21 6.59
N ASP A 76 29.67 7.44 6.62
CA ASP A 76 30.13 8.47 7.55
C ASP A 76 29.76 8.16 9.01
N CYS A 77 28.58 7.59 9.24
CA CYS A 77 28.19 7.09 10.57
C CYS A 77 29.08 5.94 11.04
N GLU A 78 29.39 4.96 10.19
CA GLU A 78 30.30 3.85 10.53
C GLU A 78 31.69 4.38 10.90
N LYS A 79 32.27 5.26 10.09
CA LYS A 79 33.57 5.90 10.38
C LYS A 79 33.54 6.71 11.68
N ALA A 80 32.44 7.40 11.97
CA ALA A 80 32.31 8.16 13.20
C ALA A 80 32.22 7.26 14.45
N ILE A 81 31.54 6.12 14.35
CA ILE A 81 31.47 5.10 15.42
C ILE A 81 32.86 4.48 15.65
N GLU A 82 33.58 4.11 14.58
CA GLU A 82 34.96 3.58 14.67
C GLU A 82 35.93 4.59 15.32
N GLN A 83 35.70 5.89 15.11
CA GLN A 83 36.48 6.97 15.72
C GLN A 83 36.02 7.33 17.14
N GLY A 84 35.05 6.61 17.71
CA GLY A 84 34.52 6.86 19.05
C GLY A 84 33.74 8.18 19.17
N LYS A 85 33.27 8.76 18.06
CA LYS A 85 32.48 9.99 18.06
C LYS A 85 31.01 9.66 18.33
N ASN A 86 30.37 10.48 19.16
CA ASN A 86 28.94 10.37 19.40
C ASN A 86 28.19 10.81 18.14
N VAL A 87 27.51 9.87 17.48
CA VAL A 87 26.72 10.08 16.26
C VAL A 87 25.26 10.46 16.53
N ALA A 88 24.86 10.58 17.81
CA ALA A 88 23.50 11.00 18.13
C ALA A 88 23.26 12.45 17.67
N PRO A 89 22.28 12.71 16.79
CA PRO A 89 21.94 14.07 16.42
C PRO A 89 21.47 14.83 17.67
N GLU A 90 22.08 15.99 17.93
CA GLU A 90 21.60 16.90 18.97
C GLU A 90 20.21 17.40 18.59
N PHE A 91 19.17 16.77 19.13
CA PHE A 91 17.80 17.19 18.92
C PHE A 91 17.53 18.44 19.74
N LYS A 92 17.85 19.61 19.18
CA LYS A 92 17.49 20.89 19.81
C LYS A 92 15.98 21.05 19.75
N LYS A 93 15.33 21.03 20.92
CA LYS A 93 13.90 21.34 21.04
C LYS A 93 13.65 22.69 20.39
N PRO A 94 12.61 22.84 19.54
CA PRO A 94 12.30 24.11 18.92
C PRO A 94 11.98 25.14 20.02
N ASP A 95 12.57 26.33 19.90
CA ASP A 95 12.32 27.44 20.82
C ASP A 95 10.83 27.77 20.84
N THR A 96 10.18 27.45 21.95
CA THR A 96 8.82 27.92 22.23
C THR A 96 8.89 29.40 22.60
N LYS A 97 8.95 30.28 21.59
CA LYS A 97 8.61 31.68 21.79
C LYS A 97 7.09 31.84 21.69
N LYS A 98 6.49 32.09 22.85
CA LYS A 98 5.10 32.54 23.04
C LYS A 98 4.86 33.89 22.38
#